data_AF-A0A3N5Z4Q5-F1
#
_entry.id   AF-A0A3N5Z4Q5-F1
#
_cell.length_a   1.000
_cell.length_b   1.000
_cell.length_c   1.000
_cell.angle_alpha   90.00
_cell.angle_beta   90.00
_cell.angle_gamma   90.00
#
_symmetry.space_group_name_H-M   'P 1'
#
loop_
_entity.id
_entity.type
_entity.pdbx_description
1 polymer ?
#
loop_
_entity_poly.entity_id
_entity_poly.type
_entity_poly.pdbx_seq_one_letter_code
_entity_poly.pdbx_strand_id
1 'polypeptide(L)'
;MTISSDRAPQWMDDHSAILFGIRAAKKKPEDKSAAPGRDEAKDKEAKAEQDIEKPKGEEGKPKAEGAKAEPDPEEKPDLVLWHYQDKRLQSQQQVEEERDKQFSFLSIYRTRERKFVRLATDNLRDVVATPRSRWAVGTDNSEYERMGSMDGRRFQDVYALNLETGEATLAAKRVRWFNGPSPDSSRFLYFEDGHYFVHDIASRKSFNVTGALPVSFVDDRDDHNVVKPPTRSLGWSRDGGSVLLSDGWDLWRVPVDGGKAVNLTVTGRKNETRHQNRFVLDRDERGIDFDRPVFVSTYGEWTKKGGISRIDPGKPGAQPLLWDDASFGRLQKAQKADVYVYMRDTYKDQGDLYVAADSLKDARRVTSLGDQVGNYDWSSGQMLLDYTPSEKSLQARRLQAALYLPANYEKGKSYPTIVYIYERLSQQLNQFTNPTANGFNKSVYTSNGYAVLMPDITYKLNDPGRSAVWCVLPALKAAIATGVVDPARVGLQGHSWGGYQTSFLVTQTQAFAAAVAGAPLTNMISMYSLIYKNSGNTNQGIFESSQGRFLGGYWDNWDAYY
;
A
#
# COMPACT_ATOMS: atom_id res chain seq x y z
N MET A 1 32.49 -3.59 -17.83
CA MET A 1 31.40 -4.02 -16.92
C MET A 1 31.95 -5.06 -15.95
N THR A 2 31.39 -5.17 -14.75
CA THR A 2 31.69 -6.22 -13.76
C THR A 2 30.37 -6.84 -13.27
N ILE A 3 30.42 -8.07 -12.76
CA ILE A 3 29.28 -8.68 -12.05
C ILE A 3 28.98 -7.81 -10.82
N SER A 4 27.71 -7.50 -10.61
CA SER A 4 27.24 -6.76 -9.45
C SER A 4 27.05 -7.71 -8.27
N SER A 5 27.55 -7.32 -7.10
CA SER A 5 27.24 -7.97 -5.82
C SER A 5 25.83 -7.67 -5.33
N ASP A 6 25.17 -6.64 -5.88
CA ASP A 6 23.91 -6.11 -5.37
C ASP A 6 22.69 -6.90 -5.88
N ARG A 7 22.90 -7.87 -6.76
CA ARG A 7 21.87 -8.81 -7.25
C ARG A 7 22.39 -10.24 -7.17
N ALA A 8 21.77 -11.05 -6.31
CA ALA A 8 22.10 -12.46 -6.21
C ALA A 8 21.84 -13.18 -7.56
N PRO A 9 22.81 -13.97 -8.05
CA PRO A 9 22.59 -14.81 -9.22
C PRO A 9 21.50 -15.85 -8.97
N GLN A 10 20.71 -16.15 -10.00
CA GLN A 10 19.61 -17.13 -9.94
C GLN A 10 19.65 -18.03 -11.16
N TRP A 11 19.47 -19.33 -10.96
CA TRP A 11 19.26 -20.26 -12.06
C TRP A 11 17.83 -20.12 -12.61
N MET A 12 17.68 -20.28 -13.92
CA MET A 12 16.39 -20.63 -14.50
C MET A 12 15.95 -22.01 -13.99
N ASP A 13 14.64 -22.26 -13.92
CA ASP A 13 14.09 -23.53 -13.41
C ASP A 13 14.55 -24.73 -14.22
N ASP A 14 14.77 -24.54 -15.52
CA ASP A 14 15.26 -25.57 -16.45
C ASP A 14 16.78 -25.72 -16.43
N HIS A 15 17.47 -24.95 -15.58
CA HIS A 15 18.93 -24.85 -15.46
C HIS A 15 19.65 -24.53 -16.78
N SER A 16 18.95 -23.99 -17.78
CA SER A 16 19.55 -23.64 -19.08
C SER A 16 20.44 -22.40 -18.99
N ALA A 17 20.14 -21.49 -18.06
CA ALA A 17 20.81 -20.22 -17.92
C ALA A 17 20.86 -19.69 -16.47
N ILE A 18 21.78 -18.77 -16.24
CA ILE A 18 21.95 -18.03 -14.98
C ILE A 18 21.60 -16.56 -15.22
N LEU A 19 20.67 -16.03 -14.43
CA LEU A 19 20.33 -14.62 -14.33
C LEU A 19 21.20 -13.94 -13.27
N PHE A 20 21.75 -12.76 -13.57
CA PHE A 20 22.59 -12.01 -12.64
C PHE A 20 22.65 -10.52 -13.00
N GLY A 21 23.14 -9.69 -12.08
CA GLY A 21 23.31 -8.26 -12.32
C GLY A 21 24.72 -7.93 -12.83
N ILE A 22 24.84 -6.98 -13.74
CA ILE A 22 26.12 -6.35 -14.10
C ILE A 22 26.07 -4.84 -13.85
N ARG A 23 27.22 -4.22 -13.61
CA ARG A 23 27.36 -2.76 -13.47
C ARG A 23 28.66 -2.26 -14.12
N ALA A 24 28.77 -0.94 -14.28
CA ALA A 24 30.01 -0.33 -14.74
C ALA A 24 31.14 -0.70 -13.76
N ALA A 25 32.33 -1.02 -14.30
CA ALA A 25 33.49 -1.26 -13.44
C ALA A 25 33.95 0.09 -12.88
N LYS A 26 34.13 0.20 -11.56
CA LYS A 26 34.80 1.38 -10.98
C LYS A 26 36.20 1.43 -11.58
N LYS A 27 36.55 2.52 -12.29
CA LYS A 27 37.94 2.75 -12.67
C LYS A 27 38.75 2.78 -11.38
N LYS A 28 39.81 1.97 -11.28
CA LYS A 28 40.81 2.19 -10.22
C LYS A 28 41.27 3.64 -10.34
N PRO A 29 41.49 4.36 -9.23
CA PRO A 29 42.21 5.63 -9.31
C PRO A 29 43.49 5.37 -10.08
N GLU A 30 43.75 6.14 -11.14
CA GLU A 30 45.06 6.12 -11.78
C GLU A 30 46.07 6.43 -10.68
N ASP A 31 47.02 5.51 -10.48
CA ASP A 31 48.17 5.72 -9.62
C ASP A 31 48.85 7.01 -10.08
N LYS A 32 48.66 8.10 -9.33
CA LYS A 32 49.52 9.28 -9.40
C LYS A 32 50.86 8.95 -8.73
N SER A 33 51.56 7.96 -9.27
CA SER A 33 52.95 7.64 -8.92
C SER A 33 53.80 7.55 -10.21
N ALA A 34 53.76 8.63 -10.98
CA ALA A 34 54.81 8.97 -11.93
C ALA A 34 55.31 10.38 -11.65
N ALA A 35 56.00 10.54 -10.53
CA ALA A 35 56.98 11.61 -10.33
C ALA A 35 58.29 10.92 -9.87
N PRO A 36 59.42 11.13 -10.55
CA PRO A 36 60.66 10.44 -10.19
C PRO A 36 61.35 11.15 -9.02
N GLY A 37 61.70 10.35 -8.01
CA GLY A 37 62.83 10.60 -7.11
C GLY A 37 62.55 11.47 -5.89
N ARG A 38 62.54 10.84 -4.70
CA ARG A 38 63.54 11.09 -3.64
C ARG A 38 63.36 10.13 -2.46
N ASP A 39 64.44 9.37 -2.26
CA ASP A 39 65.06 8.91 -1.03
C ASP A 39 64.33 7.98 -0.05
N GLU A 40 65.04 6.87 0.15
CA GLU A 40 64.87 5.79 1.11
C GLU A 40 64.99 6.28 2.57
N ALA A 41 64.24 5.61 3.44
CA ALA A 41 64.70 4.93 4.66
C ALA A 41 63.85 5.23 5.91
N LYS A 42 63.69 4.15 6.70
CA LYS A 42 63.19 4.03 8.08
C LYS A 42 61.67 3.92 8.22
N ASP A 43 61.10 3.00 8.98
CA ASP A 43 61.65 1.95 9.84
C ASP A 43 60.58 0.87 10.03
N LYS A 44 61.04 -0.30 10.45
CA LYS A 44 60.25 -1.48 10.79
C LYS A 44 59.61 -1.30 12.17
N GLU A 45 58.40 -1.83 12.31
CA GLU A 45 57.82 -2.56 13.47
C GLU A 45 56.29 -2.50 13.30
N ALA A 46 55.45 -3.43 13.75
CA ALA A 46 55.51 -4.85 14.03
C ALA A 46 54.02 -5.28 14.13
N LYS A 47 53.66 -6.42 13.54
CA LYS A 47 52.33 -7.04 13.71
C LYS A 47 52.35 -7.97 14.92
N ALA A 48 51.31 -7.92 15.76
CA ALA A 48 50.75 -8.95 16.67
C ALA A 48 49.77 -8.22 17.62
N GLU A 49 48.62 -8.68 18.10
CA GLU A 49 47.82 -9.93 18.14
C GLU A 49 46.41 -9.49 18.63
N GLN A 50 45.32 -9.95 18.00
CA GLN A 50 44.28 -10.86 18.54
C GLN A 50 43.63 -10.59 19.92
N ASP A 51 42.30 -10.36 19.84
CA ASP A 51 41.19 -10.86 20.67
C ASP A 51 41.28 -10.93 22.20
N ILE A 52 40.40 -10.18 22.91
CA ILE A 52 39.73 -10.61 24.17
C ILE A 52 38.29 -10.05 24.24
N GLU A 53 37.38 -10.90 24.72
CA GLU A 53 35.95 -10.75 24.98
C GLU A 53 35.52 -9.64 25.98
N LYS A 54 34.22 -9.30 25.91
CA LYS A 54 33.44 -8.38 26.77
C LYS A 54 33.36 -8.80 28.26
N PRO A 55 32.93 -7.90 29.17
CA PRO A 55 31.54 -7.98 29.66
C PRO A 55 30.81 -6.64 29.86
N LYS A 56 29.48 -6.76 30.06
CA LYS A 56 28.41 -5.75 30.20
C LYS A 56 28.54 -4.82 31.41
N GLY A 57 27.96 -3.63 31.31
CA GLY A 57 27.44 -2.88 32.47
C GLY A 57 27.19 -1.39 32.22
N GLU A 58 25.94 -0.98 32.45
CA GLU A 58 25.47 0.38 32.82
C GLU A 58 24.95 1.37 31.77
N GLU A 59 23.88 2.00 32.23
CA GLU A 59 22.86 2.81 31.58
C GLU A 59 23.37 4.23 31.30
N GLY A 60 23.02 4.78 30.13
CA GLY A 60 23.34 6.14 29.75
C GLY A 60 22.22 6.79 28.95
N LYS A 61 21.65 7.86 29.51
CA LYS A 61 20.63 8.77 28.97
C LYS A 61 20.90 9.27 27.53
N PRO A 62 19.89 9.79 26.81
CA PRO A 62 20.02 10.20 25.41
C PRO A 62 20.98 11.39 25.29
N LYS A 63 22.02 11.27 24.46
CA LYS A 63 22.87 12.40 24.09
C LYS A 63 22.10 13.35 23.18
N ALA A 64 22.00 14.59 23.64
CA ALA A 64 21.52 15.73 22.89
C ALA A 64 22.33 15.93 21.60
N GLU A 65 21.62 16.17 20.51
CA GLU A 65 22.14 16.79 19.30
C GLU A 65 22.61 18.22 19.63
N GLY A 66 23.80 18.60 19.19
CA GLY A 66 24.26 19.98 19.31
C GLY A 66 25.76 20.16 19.48
N ALA A 67 26.55 19.72 18.50
CA ALA A 67 27.86 20.32 18.25
C ALA A 67 28.03 20.45 16.74
N LYS A 68 27.80 21.66 16.22
CA LYS A 68 28.25 22.03 14.88
C LYS A 68 29.78 21.93 14.88
N ALA A 69 30.33 21.03 14.06
CA ALA A 69 31.73 21.08 13.72
C ALA A 69 32.02 22.44 13.05
N GLU A 70 33.13 23.08 13.42
CA GLU A 70 33.63 24.24 12.69
C GLU A 70 33.92 23.82 11.23
N PRO A 71 33.56 24.64 10.23
CA PRO A 71 33.80 24.31 8.83
C PRO A 71 35.31 24.28 8.55
N ASP A 72 35.76 23.21 7.90
CA ASP A 72 37.13 23.06 7.43
C ASP A 72 37.44 24.18 6.40
N PRO A 73 38.50 24.99 6.59
CA PRO A 73 38.86 26.05 5.64
C PRO A 73 39.24 25.54 4.24
N GLU A 74 39.38 24.22 4.02
CA GLU A 74 39.52 23.60 2.69
C GLU A 74 38.21 23.07 2.08
N GLU A 75 37.06 23.25 2.75
CA GLU A 75 35.76 22.81 2.23
C GLU A 75 35.37 23.67 1.01
N LYS A 76 35.77 23.20 -0.18
CA LYS A 76 35.36 23.81 -1.45
C LYS A 76 33.84 23.86 -1.48
N PRO A 77 33.23 25.00 -1.81
CA PRO A 77 31.78 25.08 -1.95
C PRO A 77 31.32 24.03 -2.97
N ASP A 78 30.48 23.11 -2.52
CA ASP A 78 29.85 22.12 -3.39
C ASP A 78 28.78 22.82 -4.22
N LEU A 79 29.01 22.94 -5.53
CA LEU A 79 28.07 23.54 -6.46
C LEU A 79 27.18 22.45 -7.04
N VAL A 80 25.95 22.37 -6.54
CA VAL A 80 24.94 21.47 -7.10
C VAL A 80 24.11 22.23 -8.14
N LEU A 81 24.34 21.96 -9.42
CA LEU A 81 23.58 22.54 -10.53
C LEU A 81 22.36 21.67 -10.84
N TRP A 82 21.16 22.27 -10.83
CA TRP A 82 19.91 21.60 -11.24
C TRP A 82 19.34 22.27 -12.47
N HIS A 83 18.62 21.49 -13.28
CA HIS A 83 17.96 21.99 -14.48
C HIS A 83 16.44 21.87 -14.33
N TYR A 84 15.69 22.87 -14.80
CA TYR A 84 14.22 22.86 -14.72
C TYR A 84 13.56 21.71 -15.53
N GLN A 85 14.35 21.02 -16.37
CA GLN A 85 13.92 19.84 -17.14
C GLN A 85 14.29 18.52 -16.46
N ASP A 86 14.91 18.54 -15.28
CA ASP A 86 15.22 17.33 -14.53
C ASP A 86 13.93 16.54 -14.26
N LYS A 87 13.97 15.24 -14.55
CA LYS A 87 12.80 14.36 -14.46
C LYS A 87 12.46 13.98 -13.01
N ARG A 88 13.47 13.91 -12.15
CA ARG A 88 13.37 13.75 -10.70
C ARG A 88 13.91 14.99 -10.03
N LEU A 89 13.25 15.45 -8.98
CA LEU A 89 13.74 16.56 -8.16
C LEU A 89 15.10 16.20 -7.55
N GLN A 90 15.99 17.18 -7.36
CA GLN A 90 17.29 16.90 -6.74
C GLN A 90 17.15 16.22 -5.38
N SER A 91 16.21 16.70 -4.57
CA SER A 91 15.89 16.10 -3.26
C SER A 91 15.53 14.63 -3.38
N GLN A 92 14.81 14.23 -4.43
CA GLN A 92 14.49 12.83 -4.70
C GLN A 92 15.74 12.06 -5.11
N GLN A 93 16.57 12.62 -5.99
CA GLN A 93 17.83 12.00 -6.39
C GLN A 93 18.77 11.74 -5.20
N GLN A 94 18.83 12.68 -4.23
CA GLN A 94 19.61 12.51 -2.99
C GLN A 94 19.07 11.37 -2.11
N VAL A 95 17.75 11.28 -1.95
CA VAL A 95 17.12 10.19 -1.18
C VAL A 95 17.30 8.83 -1.87
N GLU A 96 17.28 8.82 -3.20
CA GLU A 96 17.37 7.61 -4.01
C GLU A 96 18.81 7.24 -4.40
N GLU A 97 19.82 8.00 -3.94
CA GLU A 97 21.21 7.86 -4.35
C GLU A 97 21.74 6.43 -4.13
N GLU A 98 21.52 5.84 -2.94
CA GLU A 98 21.97 4.48 -2.64
C GLU A 98 21.26 3.44 -3.51
N ARG A 99 19.98 3.64 -3.81
CA ARG A 99 19.23 2.78 -4.74
C ARG A 99 19.81 2.86 -6.15
N ASP A 100 20.13 4.07 -6.60
CA ASP A 100 20.73 4.30 -7.91
C ASP A 100 22.16 3.75 -8.01
N LYS A 101 22.95 3.81 -6.92
CA LYS A 101 24.28 3.18 -6.82
C LYS A 101 24.21 1.65 -6.85
N GLN A 102 23.19 1.06 -6.22
CA GLN A 102 22.96 -0.39 -6.19
C GLN A 102 22.34 -0.94 -7.48
N PHE A 103 21.95 -0.05 -8.42
CA PHE A 103 21.41 -0.48 -9.68
C PHE A 103 22.37 -1.42 -10.43
N SER A 104 21.80 -2.51 -10.93
CA SER A 104 22.49 -3.45 -11.79
C SER A 104 21.61 -3.82 -12.98
N PHE A 105 22.22 -3.83 -14.16
CA PHE A 105 21.55 -4.29 -15.37
C PHE A 105 21.34 -5.80 -15.26
N LEU A 106 20.09 -6.25 -15.32
CA LEU A 106 19.79 -7.67 -15.41
C LEU A 106 20.40 -8.23 -16.70
N SER A 107 21.11 -9.33 -16.56
CA SER A 107 21.75 -10.09 -17.62
C SER A 107 21.47 -11.58 -17.46
N ILE A 108 21.65 -12.32 -18.54
CA ILE A 108 21.50 -13.76 -18.60
C ILE A 108 22.72 -14.38 -19.28
N TYR A 109 23.25 -15.46 -18.71
CA TYR A 109 24.27 -16.29 -19.33
C TYR A 109 23.69 -17.67 -19.59
N ARG A 110 23.57 -18.03 -20.87
CA ARG A 110 23.04 -19.32 -21.31
C ARG A 110 24.19 -20.30 -21.46
N THR A 111 24.12 -21.39 -20.69
CA THR A 111 25.27 -22.26 -20.44
C THR A 111 25.61 -23.13 -21.63
N ARG A 112 24.59 -23.67 -22.32
CA ARG A 112 24.74 -24.53 -23.49
C ARG A 112 25.32 -23.77 -24.68
N GLU A 113 24.79 -22.58 -24.95
CA GLU A 113 25.22 -21.71 -26.04
C GLU A 113 26.50 -20.93 -25.70
N ARG A 114 26.92 -20.96 -24.43
CA ARG A 114 28.00 -20.11 -23.87
C ARG A 114 27.81 -18.64 -24.22
N LYS A 115 26.55 -18.20 -24.22
CA LYS A 115 26.13 -16.88 -24.71
C LYS A 115 25.74 -15.98 -23.56
N PHE A 116 26.34 -14.80 -23.53
CA PHE A 116 25.95 -13.71 -22.64
C PHE A 116 24.97 -12.77 -23.35
N VAL A 117 23.90 -12.39 -22.66
CA VAL A 117 22.92 -11.41 -23.14
C VAL A 117 22.61 -10.42 -22.01
N ARG A 118 22.65 -9.12 -22.32
CA ARG A 118 22.21 -8.06 -21.40
C ARG A 118 20.74 -7.76 -21.69
N LEU A 119 19.89 -7.83 -20.66
CA LEU A 119 18.43 -7.66 -20.79
C LEU A 119 18.01 -6.24 -20.42
N ALA A 120 18.47 -5.74 -19.27
CA ALA A 120 18.21 -4.36 -18.88
C ALA A 120 19.13 -3.38 -19.60
N THR A 121 18.62 -2.20 -19.92
CA THR A 121 19.38 -1.10 -20.54
C THR A 121 19.28 0.16 -19.69
N ASP A 122 19.91 1.25 -20.12
CA ASP A 122 19.85 2.53 -19.42
C ASP A 122 18.41 3.09 -19.39
N ASN A 123 17.62 2.82 -20.43
CA ASN A 123 16.22 3.24 -20.52
C ASN A 123 15.25 2.16 -20.04
N LEU A 124 15.66 0.88 -20.05
CA LEU A 124 14.83 -0.24 -19.59
C LEU A 124 15.46 -0.88 -18.36
N ARG A 125 15.37 -0.18 -17.23
CA ARG A 125 16.04 -0.53 -15.96
C ARG A 125 15.32 -1.66 -15.20
N ASP A 126 14.00 -1.63 -15.20
CA ASP A 126 13.16 -2.61 -14.51
C ASP A 126 12.82 -3.76 -15.45
N VAL A 127 13.47 -4.91 -15.27
CA VAL A 127 13.22 -6.12 -16.04
C VAL A 127 13.03 -7.29 -15.09
N VAL A 128 11.94 -8.02 -15.29
CA VAL A 128 11.62 -9.26 -14.58
C VAL A 128 11.62 -10.40 -15.59
N ALA A 129 12.62 -11.27 -15.45
CA ALA A 129 12.65 -12.55 -16.16
C ALA A 129 11.87 -13.61 -15.38
N THR A 130 11.26 -14.58 -16.08
CA THR A 130 10.68 -15.73 -15.40
C THR A 130 11.43 -17.02 -15.62
N PRO A 131 11.41 -17.94 -14.64
CA PRO A 131 12.28 -19.11 -14.66
C PRO A 131 11.99 -20.13 -15.77
N ARG A 132 10.85 -20.07 -16.46
CA ARG A 132 10.37 -21.09 -17.42
C ARG A 132 10.11 -20.59 -18.84
N SER A 133 10.22 -19.29 -19.09
CA SER A 133 9.80 -18.71 -20.36
C SER A 133 10.96 -18.39 -21.30
N ARG A 134 10.64 -18.16 -22.57
CA ARG A 134 11.52 -17.48 -23.52
C ARG A 134 11.49 -15.96 -23.36
N TRP A 135 10.62 -15.43 -22.50
CA TRP A 135 10.34 -14.00 -22.39
C TRP A 135 10.59 -13.43 -20.99
N ALA A 136 10.95 -12.16 -20.96
CA ALA A 136 10.91 -11.30 -19.78
C ALA A 136 9.99 -10.10 -20.05
N VAL A 137 9.49 -9.48 -18.98
CA VAL A 137 8.75 -8.21 -19.08
C VAL A 137 9.60 -7.12 -18.46
N GLY A 138 9.72 -6.00 -19.16
CA GLY A 138 10.37 -4.81 -18.66
C GLY A 138 9.43 -3.60 -18.65
N THR A 139 9.71 -2.65 -17.77
CA THR A 139 8.96 -1.40 -17.68
C THR A 139 9.89 -0.20 -17.78
N ASP A 140 9.49 0.80 -18.57
CA ASP A 140 10.19 2.07 -18.74
C ASP A 140 9.24 3.22 -18.43
N ASN A 141 9.61 4.04 -17.45
CA ASN A 141 8.85 5.23 -17.07
C ASN A 141 9.53 6.54 -17.50
N SER A 142 10.60 6.49 -18.30
CA SER A 142 11.44 7.64 -18.64
C SER A 142 10.68 8.78 -19.34
N GLU A 143 9.64 8.48 -20.12
CA GLU A 143 8.76 9.49 -20.74
C GLU A 143 7.80 10.15 -19.74
N TYR A 144 7.54 9.51 -18.60
CA TYR A 144 6.51 9.90 -17.63
C TYR A 144 7.08 10.32 -16.27
N GLU A 145 8.37 10.15 -16.05
CA GLU A 145 9.04 10.39 -14.77
C GLU A 145 8.84 11.83 -14.29
N ARG A 146 8.94 12.83 -15.20
CA ARG A 146 8.66 14.23 -14.85
C ARG A 146 7.21 14.45 -14.43
N MET A 147 6.25 13.84 -15.13
CA MET A 147 4.82 13.93 -14.78
C MET A 147 4.59 13.31 -13.41
N GLY A 148 5.07 12.08 -13.18
CA GLY A 148 4.94 11.40 -11.91
C GLY A 148 5.61 12.13 -10.74
N SER A 149 6.72 12.82 -11.00
CA SER A 149 7.37 13.71 -10.03
C SER A 149 6.51 14.94 -9.70
N MET A 150 5.78 15.50 -10.66
CA MET A 150 4.96 16.69 -10.48
C MET A 150 3.56 16.34 -9.93
N ASP A 151 2.71 15.67 -10.70
CA ASP A 151 1.31 15.45 -10.33
C ASP A 151 1.05 14.10 -9.61
N GLY A 152 2.08 13.28 -9.40
CA GLY A 152 1.97 11.97 -8.76
C GLY A 152 1.38 10.86 -9.64
N ARG A 153 0.99 11.14 -10.90
CA ARG A 153 0.43 10.14 -11.82
C ARG A 153 1.55 9.32 -12.44
N ARG A 154 1.51 8.01 -12.17
CA ARG A 154 2.53 7.08 -12.62
C ARG A 154 2.07 6.32 -13.87
N PHE A 155 2.83 6.44 -14.94
CA PHE A 155 2.64 5.68 -16.17
C PHE A 155 3.96 5.01 -16.55
N GLN A 156 3.87 3.96 -17.34
CA GLN A 156 5.03 3.25 -17.88
C GLN A 156 4.72 2.63 -19.23
N ASP A 157 5.74 2.51 -20.05
CA ASP A 157 5.73 1.65 -21.22
C ASP A 157 6.15 0.26 -20.79
N VAL A 158 5.43 -0.75 -21.28
CA VAL A 158 5.69 -2.16 -21.00
C VAL A 158 6.32 -2.79 -22.22
N TYR A 159 7.46 -3.44 -22.02
CA TYR A 159 8.25 -4.11 -23.06
C TYR A 159 8.26 -5.62 -22.82
N ALA A 160 8.22 -6.38 -23.90
CA ALA A 160 8.53 -7.79 -23.90
C ALA A 160 9.96 -8.01 -24.40
N LEU A 161 10.76 -8.78 -23.67
CA LEU A 161 12.15 -9.06 -24.01
C LEU A 161 12.33 -10.54 -24.31
N ASN A 162 12.94 -10.87 -25.43
CA ASN A 162 13.35 -12.23 -25.73
C ASN A 162 14.61 -12.57 -24.92
N LEU A 163 14.56 -13.61 -24.08
CA LEU A 163 15.68 -14.01 -23.22
C LEU A 163 16.85 -14.63 -23.99
N GLU A 164 16.63 -15.09 -25.22
CA GLU A 164 17.65 -15.73 -26.07
C GLU A 164 18.47 -14.70 -26.85
N THR A 165 17.83 -13.61 -27.29
CA THR A 165 18.43 -12.58 -28.13
C THR A 165 18.71 -11.28 -27.38
N GLY A 166 17.94 -10.97 -26.33
CA GLY A 166 17.92 -9.68 -25.65
C GLY A 166 17.09 -8.62 -26.38
N GLU A 167 16.42 -8.99 -27.47
CA GLU A 167 15.56 -8.07 -28.21
C GLU A 167 14.37 -7.64 -27.36
N ALA A 168 14.23 -6.32 -27.16
CA ALA A 168 13.10 -5.71 -26.47
C ALA A 168 12.11 -5.13 -27.49
N THR A 169 10.83 -5.48 -27.38
CA THR A 169 9.74 -4.93 -28.19
C THR A 169 8.74 -4.21 -27.30
N LEU A 170 8.33 -2.99 -27.68
CA LEU A 170 7.25 -2.28 -27.01
C LEU A 170 5.94 -3.08 -27.12
N ALA A 171 5.35 -3.43 -25.99
CA ALA A 171 4.15 -4.26 -25.90
C ALA A 171 2.90 -3.43 -25.58
N ALA A 172 3.01 -2.47 -24.65
CA ALA A 172 1.93 -1.53 -24.34
C ALA A 172 2.52 -0.17 -23.95
N LYS A 173 1.94 0.92 -24.47
CA LYS A 173 2.41 2.29 -24.21
C LYS A 173 1.54 2.95 -23.13
N ARG A 174 2.14 3.76 -22.26
CA ARG A 174 1.45 4.63 -21.28
C ARG A 174 0.47 3.87 -20.35
N VAL A 175 0.88 2.70 -19.87
CA VAL A 175 0.10 1.89 -18.93
C VAL A 175 0.20 2.48 -17.53
N ARG A 176 -0.93 2.82 -16.91
CA ARG A 176 -0.99 3.24 -15.48
C ARG A 176 -1.02 2.04 -14.54
N TRP A 177 -1.81 1.03 -14.89
CA TRP A 177 -2.16 -0.10 -14.03
C TRP A 177 -1.65 -1.42 -14.61
N PHE A 178 -0.34 -1.63 -14.51
CA PHE A 178 0.27 -2.91 -14.85
C PHE A 178 0.05 -3.91 -13.72
N ASN A 179 -0.50 -5.08 -14.04
CA ASN A 179 -0.89 -6.11 -13.07
C ASN A 179 -0.01 -7.38 -13.18
N GLY A 180 1.14 -7.27 -13.84
CA GLY A 180 2.17 -8.31 -13.86
C GLY A 180 2.02 -9.38 -14.95
N PRO A 181 3.09 -10.14 -15.19
CA PRO A 181 3.10 -11.23 -16.16
C PRO A 181 2.35 -12.47 -15.67
N SER A 182 1.93 -13.31 -16.61
CA SER A 182 1.48 -14.68 -16.35
C SER A 182 2.63 -15.54 -15.78
N PRO A 183 2.36 -16.67 -15.11
CA PRO A 183 3.40 -17.53 -14.52
C PRO A 183 4.44 -18.04 -15.52
N ASP A 184 4.03 -18.24 -16.76
CA ASP A 184 4.87 -18.64 -17.89
C ASP A 184 5.42 -17.44 -18.68
N SER A 185 5.12 -16.20 -18.28
CA SER A 185 5.45 -14.94 -18.96
C SER A 185 5.24 -14.91 -20.46
N SER A 186 4.32 -15.71 -20.99
CA SER A 186 3.87 -15.55 -22.36
C SER A 186 2.95 -14.33 -22.50
N ARG A 187 2.38 -13.86 -21.39
CA ARG A 187 1.36 -12.81 -21.32
C ARG A 187 1.58 -11.87 -20.14
N PHE A 188 0.90 -10.74 -20.16
CA PHE A 188 0.74 -9.88 -18.98
C PHE A 188 -0.64 -9.23 -18.91
N LEU A 189 -1.03 -8.88 -17.69
CA LEU A 189 -2.31 -8.26 -17.38
C LEU A 189 -2.09 -6.76 -17.16
N TYR A 190 -2.96 -5.94 -17.71
CA TYR A 190 -3.02 -4.52 -17.41
C TYR A 190 -4.47 -4.03 -17.42
N PHE A 191 -4.69 -2.85 -16.85
CA PHE A 191 -6.00 -2.23 -16.83
C PHE A 191 -5.97 -0.89 -17.54
N GLU A 192 -6.96 -0.67 -18.40
CA GLU A 192 -7.11 0.52 -19.22
C GLU A 192 -8.60 0.77 -19.50
N ASP A 193 -9.00 2.04 -19.48
CA ASP A 193 -10.35 2.51 -19.84
C ASP A 193 -11.54 1.78 -19.17
N GLY A 194 -11.34 1.29 -17.94
CA GLY A 194 -12.39 0.59 -17.19
C GLY A 194 -12.38 -0.93 -17.35
N HIS A 195 -11.43 -1.48 -18.11
CA HIS A 195 -11.35 -2.89 -18.44
C HIS A 195 -9.97 -3.48 -18.21
N TYR A 196 -9.95 -4.76 -17.85
CA TYR A 196 -8.74 -5.57 -17.86
C TYR A 196 -8.45 -6.10 -19.27
N PHE A 197 -7.19 -5.96 -19.67
CA PHE A 197 -6.64 -6.45 -20.92
C PHE A 197 -5.50 -7.43 -20.65
N VAL A 198 -5.44 -8.47 -21.49
CA VAL A 198 -4.31 -9.39 -21.55
C VAL A 198 -3.54 -9.14 -22.82
N HIS A 199 -2.25 -8.87 -22.70
CA HIS A 199 -1.34 -8.80 -23.84
C HIS A 199 -0.62 -10.14 -24.00
N ASP A 200 -0.72 -10.73 -25.19
CA ASP A 200 0.04 -11.91 -25.58
C ASP A 200 1.34 -11.49 -26.29
N ILE A 201 2.47 -11.85 -25.68
CA ILE A 201 3.79 -11.38 -26.09
C ILE A 201 4.19 -11.92 -27.46
N ALA A 202 3.89 -13.19 -27.73
CA ALA A 202 4.29 -13.84 -28.97
C ALA A 202 3.54 -13.26 -30.18
N SER A 203 2.23 -13.09 -30.05
CA SER A 203 1.38 -12.54 -31.12
C SER A 203 1.35 -11.01 -31.17
N ARG A 204 1.84 -10.35 -30.11
CA ARG A 204 1.82 -8.88 -29.92
C ARG A 204 0.41 -8.29 -29.95
N LYS A 205 -0.57 -9.04 -29.46
CA LYS A 205 -1.98 -8.64 -29.45
C LYS A 205 -2.48 -8.49 -28.02
N SER A 206 -3.25 -7.43 -27.81
CA SER A 206 -4.02 -7.23 -26.57
C SER A 206 -5.46 -7.64 -26.77
N PHE A 207 -6.04 -8.29 -25.76
CA PHE A 207 -7.42 -8.74 -25.74
C PHE A 207 -8.13 -8.17 -24.52
N ASN A 208 -9.29 -7.55 -24.71
CA ASN A 208 -10.14 -7.14 -23.60
C ASN A 208 -10.83 -8.38 -23.01
N VAL A 209 -10.48 -8.76 -21.78
CA VAL A 209 -11.01 -9.97 -21.13
C VAL A 209 -12.22 -9.70 -20.25
N THR A 210 -12.59 -8.43 -20.04
CA THR A 210 -13.70 -8.03 -19.15
C THR A 210 -14.82 -7.27 -19.85
N GLY A 211 -14.60 -6.74 -21.05
CA GLY A 211 -15.55 -5.86 -21.75
C GLY A 211 -16.88 -6.50 -22.12
N ALA A 212 -16.93 -7.83 -22.22
CA ALA A 212 -18.17 -8.57 -22.49
C ALA A 212 -18.89 -9.02 -21.19
N LEU A 213 -18.32 -8.78 -20.02
CA LEU A 213 -18.92 -9.18 -18.75
C LEU A 213 -20.02 -8.20 -18.32
N PRO A 214 -21.12 -8.67 -17.73
CA PRO A 214 -22.23 -7.81 -17.29
C PRO A 214 -21.95 -7.09 -15.97
N VAL A 215 -20.67 -6.89 -15.62
CA VAL A 215 -20.20 -6.26 -14.38
C VAL A 215 -19.08 -5.29 -14.69
N SER A 216 -18.89 -4.30 -13.81
CA SER A 216 -17.81 -3.32 -13.91
C SER A 216 -16.62 -3.73 -13.05
N PHE A 217 -15.41 -3.43 -13.55
CA PHE A 217 -14.16 -3.54 -12.80
C PHE A 217 -13.57 -2.15 -12.48
N VAL A 218 -14.43 -1.13 -12.47
CA VAL A 218 -14.12 0.22 -12.00
C VAL A 218 -14.49 0.34 -10.53
N ASP A 219 -13.56 0.82 -9.70
CA ASP A 219 -13.80 1.09 -8.28
C ASP A 219 -14.68 2.34 -8.12
N ASP A 220 -15.97 2.10 -7.93
CA ASP A 220 -16.98 3.14 -7.73
C ASP A 220 -16.96 3.78 -6.32
N ARG A 221 -16.01 3.39 -5.47
CA ARG A 221 -15.79 4.02 -4.16
C ARG A 221 -14.60 4.97 -4.14
N ASP A 222 -13.72 4.85 -5.13
CA ASP A 222 -12.57 5.73 -5.26
C ASP A 222 -13.08 7.10 -5.75
N ASP A 223 -12.94 8.10 -4.88
CA ASP A 223 -13.33 9.50 -5.12
C ASP A 223 -12.10 10.41 -5.35
N HIS A 224 -10.96 9.81 -5.72
CA HIS A 224 -9.78 10.55 -6.14
C HIS A 224 -9.90 11.06 -7.58
N ASN A 225 -8.98 11.94 -7.96
CA ASN A 225 -8.83 12.45 -9.32
C ASN A 225 -8.20 11.39 -10.25
N VAL A 226 -8.90 10.27 -10.41
CA VAL A 226 -8.53 9.15 -11.26
C VAL A 226 -9.72 8.80 -12.12
N VAL A 227 -9.54 8.83 -13.44
CA VAL A 227 -10.58 8.39 -14.36
C VAL A 227 -10.63 6.86 -14.36
N LYS A 228 -11.79 6.30 -14.01
CA LYS A 228 -12.08 4.86 -14.01
C LYS A 228 -10.99 4.05 -13.27
N PRO A 229 -10.74 4.26 -11.96
CA PRO A 229 -9.75 3.48 -11.22
C PRO A 229 -10.15 1.99 -11.18
N PRO A 230 -9.20 1.04 -11.27
CA PRO A 230 -9.51 -0.38 -11.26
C PRO A 230 -9.90 -0.89 -9.87
N THR A 231 -10.87 -1.80 -9.82
CA THR A 231 -10.97 -2.78 -8.74
C THR A 231 -9.79 -3.76 -8.80
N ARG A 232 -9.56 -4.58 -7.77
CA ARG A 232 -8.32 -5.37 -7.64
C ARG A 232 -8.21 -6.56 -8.60
N SER A 233 -6.99 -6.80 -9.09
CA SER A 233 -6.53 -8.11 -9.57
C SER A 233 -5.91 -8.90 -8.42
N LEU A 234 -6.25 -10.18 -8.29
CA LEU A 234 -5.77 -11.08 -7.24
C LEU A 234 -4.73 -12.10 -7.76
N GLY A 235 -4.39 -12.04 -9.05
CA GLY A 235 -3.34 -12.83 -9.68
C GLY A 235 -3.82 -13.80 -10.75
N TRP A 236 -2.85 -14.44 -11.39
CA TRP A 236 -3.04 -15.42 -12.45
C TRP A 236 -3.29 -16.83 -11.90
N SER A 237 -4.03 -17.66 -12.63
CA SER A 237 -4.03 -19.10 -12.41
C SER A 237 -2.64 -19.67 -12.68
N ARG A 238 -2.32 -20.76 -11.99
CA ARG A 238 -1.03 -21.46 -12.08
C ARG A 238 -0.65 -21.86 -13.51
N ASP A 239 -1.64 -22.19 -14.33
CA ASP A 239 -1.49 -22.56 -15.74
C ASP A 239 -1.44 -21.35 -16.69
N GLY A 240 -1.64 -20.13 -16.20
CA GLY A 240 -1.71 -18.91 -17.03
C GLY A 240 -3.00 -18.76 -17.87
N GLY A 241 -3.94 -19.69 -17.78
CA GLY A 241 -5.16 -19.71 -18.60
C GLY A 241 -6.29 -18.80 -18.12
N SER A 242 -6.18 -18.24 -16.91
CA SER A 242 -7.19 -17.34 -16.34
C SER A 242 -6.60 -16.36 -15.32
N VAL A 243 -7.34 -15.29 -15.01
CA VAL A 243 -7.02 -14.33 -13.94
C VAL A 243 -8.15 -14.27 -12.92
N LEU A 244 -7.81 -14.04 -11.66
CA LEU A 244 -8.76 -13.80 -10.58
C LEU A 244 -8.94 -12.28 -10.40
N LEU A 245 -10.12 -11.76 -10.71
CA LEU A 245 -10.43 -10.33 -10.65
C LEU A 245 -11.58 -10.08 -9.68
N SER A 246 -11.55 -8.96 -8.96
CA SER A 246 -12.68 -8.51 -8.13
C SER A 246 -13.53 -7.50 -8.90
N ASP A 247 -14.86 -7.61 -8.85
CA ASP A 247 -15.77 -6.55 -9.33
C ASP A 247 -16.13 -5.52 -8.24
N GLY A 248 -15.37 -5.52 -7.14
CA GLY A 248 -15.62 -4.76 -5.92
C GLY A 248 -16.42 -5.52 -4.86
N TRP A 249 -17.16 -6.56 -5.24
CA TRP A 249 -17.98 -7.37 -4.34
C TRP A 249 -17.63 -8.86 -4.43
N ASP A 250 -17.67 -9.38 -5.64
CA ASP A 250 -17.47 -10.77 -6.01
C ASP A 250 -16.12 -10.99 -6.69
N LEU A 251 -15.62 -12.23 -6.62
CA LEU A 251 -14.40 -12.66 -7.30
C LEU A 251 -14.74 -13.48 -8.54
N TRP A 252 -14.12 -13.13 -9.65
CA TRP A 252 -14.35 -13.71 -10.97
C TRP A 252 -13.10 -14.41 -11.45
N ARG A 253 -13.22 -15.68 -11.83
CA ARG A 253 -12.23 -16.37 -12.66
C ARG A 253 -12.53 -16.03 -14.11
N VAL A 254 -11.65 -15.26 -14.74
CA VAL A 254 -11.79 -14.78 -16.12
C VAL A 254 -10.78 -15.51 -17.01
N PRO A 255 -11.23 -16.40 -17.91
CA PRO A 255 -10.36 -17.03 -18.91
C PRO A 255 -9.74 -15.98 -19.84
N VAL A 256 -8.49 -16.22 -20.26
CA VAL A 256 -7.76 -15.26 -21.11
C VAL A 256 -7.72 -15.65 -22.60
N ASP A 257 -8.00 -16.92 -22.93
CA ASP A 257 -8.09 -17.45 -24.30
C ASP A 257 -9.53 -17.49 -24.85
N GLY A 258 -10.42 -16.71 -24.23
CA GLY A 258 -11.85 -16.81 -24.45
C GLY A 258 -12.51 -17.93 -23.62
N GLY A 259 -13.84 -17.90 -23.58
CA GLY A 259 -14.64 -18.75 -22.71
C GLY A 259 -15.48 -17.95 -21.72
N LYS A 260 -16.26 -18.66 -20.91
CA LYS A 260 -17.19 -18.04 -19.98
C LYS A 260 -16.48 -17.75 -18.64
N ALA A 261 -16.45 -16.48 -18.24
CA ALA A 261 -16.02 -16.12 -16.89
C ALA A 261 -16.98 -16.71 -15.84
N VAL A 262 -16.41 -17.12 -14.70
CA VAL A 262 -17.16 -17.71 -13.60
C VAL A 262 -17.05 -16.80 -12.39
N ASN A 263 -18.19 -16.28 -11.92
CA ASN A 263 -18.28 -15.66 -10.60
C ASN A 263 -18.08 -16.77 -9.55
N LEU A 264 -16.95 -16.78 -8.88
CA LEU A 264 -16.58 -17.82 -7.92
C LEU A 264 -17.28 -17.66 -6.57
N THR A 265 -17.68 -16.44 -6.21
CA THR A 265 -18.23 -16.14 -4.89
C THR A 265 -19.76 -16.09 -4.91
N VAL A 266 -20.36 -15.59 -5.99
CA VAL A 266 -21.81 -15.53 -6.30
C VAL A 266 -22.67 -14.69 -5.33
N THR A 267 -22.25 -14.56 -4.08
CA THR A 267 -23.03 -13.99 -2.98
C THR A 267 -22.65 -12.56 -2.63
N GLY A 268 -21.53 -12.05 -3.13
CA GLY A 268 -20.93 -10.80 -2.65
C GLY A 268 -21.85 -9.61 -2.86
N ARG A 269 -22.20 -9.30 -4.11
CA ARG A 269 -23.06 -8.15 -4.43
C ARG A 269 -24.45 -8.29 -3.82
N LYS A 270 -25.03 -9.49 -3.86
CA LYS A 270 -26.37 -9.78 -3.36
C LYS A 270 -26.48 -9.54 -1.84
N ASN A 271 -25.45 -9.92 -1.09
CA ASN A 271 -25.45 -9.85 0.37
C ASN A 271 -24.67 -8.61 0.90
N GLU A 272 -24.28 -7.70 0.01
CA GLU A 272 -23.45 -6.54 0.33
C GLU A 272 -22.18 -6.93 1.12
N THR A 273 -21.60 -8.08 0.74
CA THR A 273 -20.40 -8.66 1.32
C THR A 273 -19.27 -8.55 0.30
N ARG A 274 -18.14 -8.00 0.71
CA ARG A 274 -16.95 -7.87 -0.13
C ARG A 274 -16.01 -9.04 0.11
N HIS A 275 -15.67 -9.76 -0.95
CA HIS A 275 -14.59 -10.72 -0.98
C HIS A 275 -13.31 -9.99 -1.42
N GLN A 276 -12.39 -9.76 -0.49
CA GLN A 276 -11.30 -8.78 -0.67
C GLN A 276 -10.00 -9.42 -1.14
N ASN A 277 -9.19 -9.98 -0.23
CA ASN A 277 -7.88 -10.52 -0.55
C ASN A 277 -7.90 -12.05 -0.48
N ARG A 278 -7.08 -12.69 -1.30
CA ARG A 278 -6.79 -14.12 -1.17
C ARG A 278 -5.68 -14.34 -0.15
N PHE A 279 -5.80 -15.38 0.66
CA PHE A 279 -4.69 -15.86 1.47
C PHE A 279 -3.77 -16.77 0.64
N VAL A 280 -2.48 -16.44 0.59
CA VAL A 280 -1.43 -17.26 -0.02
C VAL A 280 -0.95 -18.28 1.02
N LEU A 281 -1.39 -19.53 0.88
CA LEU A 281 -1.13 -20.58 1.87
C LEU A 281 0.08 -21.45 1.55
N ASP A 282 0.55 -21.41 0.30
CA ASP A 282 1.77 -22.06 -0.16
C ASP A 282 2.76 -20.96 -0.57
N ARG A 283 3.93 -20.92 0.09
CA ARG A 283 4.95 -19.89 -0.15
C ARG A 283 5.65 -20.07 -1.50
N ASP A 284 5.61 -21.28 -2.04
CA ASP A 284 6.22 -21.63 -3.32
C ASP A 284 5.18 -21.57 -4.46
N GLU A 285 3.96 -21.09 -4.17
CA GLU A 285 2.90 -20.92 -5.15
C GLU A 285 3.33 -19.95 -6.27
N ARG A 286 3.24 -20.40 -7.51
CA ARG A 286 3.59 -19.61 -8.71
C ARG A 286 2.38 -19.13 -9.50
N GLY A 287 1.21 -19.14 -8.87
CA GLY A 287 -0.09 -18.82 -9.45
C GLY A 287 -1.19 -19.66 -8.83
N ILE A 288 -2.43 -19.20 -8.95
CA ILE A 288 -3.58 -19.74 -8.24
C ILE A 288 -3.93 -21.13 -8.79
N ASP A 289 -3.86 -22.12 -7.92
CA ASP A 289 -4.28 -23.49 -8.22
C ASP A 289 -5.78 -23.65 -7.94
N PHE A 290 -6.59 -23.54 -8.99
CA PHE A 290 -8.06 -23.65 -8.88
C PHE A 290 -8.57 -25.09 -8.67
N ASP A 291 -7.68 -26.09 -8.69
CA ASP A 291 -7.99 -27.46 -8.29
C ASP A 291 -7.90 -27.65 -6.77
N ARG A 292 -7.48 -26.60 -6.05
CA ARG A 292 -7.42 -26.54 -4.58
C ARG A 292 -8.38 -25.48 -4.03
N PRO A 293 -8.85 -25.62 -2.78
CA PRO A 293 -9.67 -24.59 -2.15
C PRO A 293 -8.97 -23.24 -2.07
N VAL A 294 -9.67 -22.18 -2.44
CA VAL A 294 -9.19 -20.80 -2.36
C VAL A 294 -9.78 -20.14 -1.12
N PHE A 295 -8.92 -19.61 -0.25
CA PHE A 295 -9.33 -18.91 0.97
C PHE A 295 -9.24 -17.40 0.75
N VAL A 296 -10.29 -16.68 1.13
CA VAL A 296 -10.40 -15.23 0.91
C VAL A 296 -10.89 -14.52 2.16
N SER A 297 -10.42 -13.31 2.40
CA SER A 297 -10.96 -12.43 3.44
C SER A 297 -12.32 -11.90 3.00
N THR A 298 -13.28 -11.88 3.92
CA THR A 298 -14.63 -11.40 3.68
C THR A 298 -15.02 -10.31 4.65
N TYR A 299 -15.82 -9.37 4.17
CA TYR A 299 -16.15 -8.17 4.92
C TYR A 299 -17.57 -7.68 4.58
N GLY A 300 -18.42 -7.52 5.59
CA GLY A 300 -19.78 -7.04 5.42
C GLY A 300 -19.78 -5.52 5.32
N GLU A 301 -20.17 -4.95 4.18
CA GLU A 301 -20.06 -3.50 3.95
C GLU A 301 -20.86 -2.72 5.00
N TRP A 302 -22.09 -3.16 5.29
CA TRP A 302 -23.02 -2.46 6.16
C TRP A 302 -23.10 -3.00 7.58
N THR A 303 -22.48 -4.13 7.86
CA THR A 303 -22.43 -4.74 9.21
C THR A 303 -21.06 -4.63 9.86
N LYS A 304 -20.01 -4.36 9.07
CA LYS A 304 -18.60 -4.35 9.48
C LYS A 304 -18.05 -5.69 9.99
N LYS A 305 -18.84 -6.77 9.88
CA LYS A 305 -18.37 -8.12 10.21
C LYS A 305 -17.20 -8.51 9.33
N GLY A 306 -16.18 -9.09 9.94
CA GLY A 306 -15.06 -9.69 9.23
C GLY A 306 -15.22 -11.20 9.14
N GLY A 307 -14.48 -11.80 8.21
CA GLY A 307 -14.50 -13.24 8.05
C GLY A 307 -13.42 -13.80 7.15
N ILE A 308 -13.41 -15.13 7.11
CA ILE A 308 -12.63 -15.93 6.17
C ILE A 308 -13.62 -16.85 5.48
N SER A 309 -13.64 -16.81 4.14
CA SER A 309 -14.44 -17.72 3.33
C SER A 309 -13.57 -18.64 2.50
N ARG A 310 -14.09 -19.83 2.22
CA ARG A 310 -13.50 -20.83 1.34
C ARG A 310 -14.31 -20.95 0.05
N ILE A 311 -13.64 -21.05 -1.07
CA ILE A 311 -14.22 -21.35 -2.38
C ILE A 311 -13.68 -22.73 -2.77
N ASP A 312 -14.58 -23.70 -2.91
CA ASP A 312 -14.21 -25.07 -3.25
C ASP A 312 -14.01 -25.24 -4.77
N PRO A 313 -13.07 -26.10 -5.21
CA PRO A 313 -12.82 -26.37 -6.63
C PRO A 313 -14.09 -26.77 -7.39
N GLY A 314 -14.31 -26.14 -8.55
CA GLY A 314 -15.46 -26.42 -9.41
C GLY A 314 -16.84 -26.09 -8.84
N LYS A 315 -16.91 -25.45 -7.65
CA LYS A 315 -18.18 -25.14 -6.96
C LYS A 315 -18.26 -23.65 -6.64
N PRO A 316 -18.84 -22.82 -7.54
CA PRO A 316 -19.14 -21.42 -7.26
C PRO A 316 -19.99 -21.26 -5.99
N GLY A 317 -19.67 -20.26 -5.19
CA GLY A 317 -20.29 -20.00 -3.90
C GLY A 317 -19.25 -20.00 -2.78
N ALA A 318 -18.97 -18.82 -2.24
CA ALA A 318 -18.06 -18.70 -1.10
C ALA A 318 -18.74 -19.19 0.18
N GLN A 319 -18.13 -20.19 0.84
CA GLN A 319 -18.58 -20.70 2.14
C GLN A 319 -17.91 -19.88 3.26
N PRO A 320 -18.66 -19.12 4.07
CA PRO A 320 -18.08 -18.49 5.26
C PRO A 320 -17.66 -19.56 6.26
N LEU A 321 -16.37 -19.59 6.60
CA LEU A 321 -15.82 -20.43 7.67
C LEU A 321 -15.82 -19.68 8.99
N LEU A 322 -15.47 -18.40 8.95
CA LEU A 322 -15.52 -17.45 10.06
C LEU A 322 -16.32 -16.22 9.61
N TRP A 323 -17.21 -15.74 10.46
CA TRP A 323 -18.02 -14.55 10.20
C TRP A 323 -18.55 -13.98 11.51
N ASP A 324 -17.97 -12.87 11.97
CA ASP A 324 -18.25 -12.34 13.30
C ASP A 324 -18.02 -10.82 13.38
N ASP A 325 -18.45 -10.20 14.48
CA ASP A 325 -18.14 -8.83 14.86
C ASP A 325 -16.68 -8.72 15.34
N ALA A 326 -15.76 -9.14 14.46
CA ALA A 326 -14.34 -9.29 14.68
C ALA A 326 -13.56 -9.09 13.37
N SER A 327 -12.28 -8.75 13.48
CA SER A 327 -11.32 -8.78 12.38
C SER A 327 -10.63 -10.14 12.35
N PHE A 328 -10.40 -10.66 11.15
CA PHE A 328 -9.68 -11.91 10.90
C PHE A 328 -8.56 -11.68 9.91
N GLY A 329 -7.39 -12.26 10.18
CA GLY A 329 -6.23 -12.09 9.32
C GLY A 329 -5.16 -13.15 9.52
N ARG A 330 -4.04 -12.98 8.81
CA ARG A 330 -2.85 -13.84 8.93
C ARG A 330 -3.13 -15.34 8.81
N LEU A 331 -4.09 -15.75 7.98
CA LEU A 331 -4.32 -17.17 7.71
C LEU A 331 -3.08 -17.76 7.04
N GLN A 332 -2.50 -18.79 7.68
CA GLN A 332 -1.39 -19.57 7.17
C GLN A 332 -1.68 -21.05 7.36
N LYS A 333 -1.10 -21.90 6.50
CA LYS A 333 -1.23 -23.36 6.58
C LYS A 333 0.13 -23.99 6.90
N ALA A 334 0.13 -25.05 7.70
CA ALA A 334 1.30 -25.90 7.88
C ALA A 334 1.65 -26.59 6.56
N GLN A 335 2.94 -26.59 6.18
CA GLN A 335 3.38 -27.14 4.90
C GLN A 335 3.07 -28.64 4.73
N LYS A 336 3.08 -29.40 5.84
CA LYS A 336 2.98 -30.87 5.85
C LYS A 336 1.74 -31.41 6.58
N ALA A 337 0.79 -30.56 6.94
CA ALA A 337 -0.43 -30.97 7.66
C ALA A 337 -1.60 -30.05 7.32
N ASP A 338 -2.83 -30.53 7.52
CA ASP A 338 -4.05 -29.74 7.39
C ASP A 338 -4.36 -28.99 8.69
N VAL A 339 -3.36 -28.22 9.11
CA VAL A 339 -3.39 -27.37 10.30
C VAL A 339 -3.19 -25.93 9.85
N TYR A 340 -4.06 -25.06 10.31
CA TYR A 340 -4.11 -23.66 9.96
C TYR A 340 -3.91 -22.81 11.21
N VAL A 341 -3.22 -21.70 11.05
CA VAL A 341 -3.14 -20.64 12.06
C VAL A 341 -3.77 -19.38 11.49
N TYR A 342 -4.55 -18.68 12.29
CA TYR A 342 -5.10 -17.38 11.94
C TYR A 342 -5.13 -16.47 13.17
N MET A 343 -5.27 -15.17 12.93
CA MET A 343 -5.43 -14.15 13.96
C MET A 343 -6.89 -13.68 13.99
N ARG A 344 -7.44 -13.52 15.20
CA ARG A 344 -8.76 -12.90 15.44
C ARG A 344 -8.61 -11.81 16.49
N ASP A 345 -9.05 -10.60 16.17
CA ASP A 345 -9.13 -9.46 17.07
C ASP A 345 -10.53 -8.82 17.06
N THR A 346 -10.88 -8.10 18.11
CA THR A 346 -12.11 -7.31 18.19
C THR A 346 -11.77 -5.86 18.53
N TYR A 347 -12.76 -4.99 18.65
CA TYR A 347 -12.51 -3.60 19.07
C TYR A 347 -11.80 -3.47 20.44
N LYS A 348 -11.89 -4.50 21.31
CA LYS A 348 -11.31 -4.51 22.66
C LYS A 348 -10.39 -5.70 22.96
N ASP A 349 -10.51 -6.79 22.22
CA ASP A 349 -9.68 -7.98 22.43
C ASP A 349 -8.50 -7.92 21.47
N GLN A 350 -7.29 -7.83 22.01
CA GLN A 350 -6.06 -7.89 21.22
C GLN A 350 -6.00 -9.21 20.43
N GLY A 351 -5.47 -9.14 19.21
CA GLY A 351 -5.43 -10.28 18.31
C GLY A 351 -4.62 -11.46 18.84
N ASP A 352 -5.29 -12.57 19.10
CA ASP A 352 -4.67 -13.85 19.44
C ASP A 352 -4.55 -14.77 18.23
N LEU A 353 -3.59 -15.68 18.29
CA LEU A 353 -3.44 -16.77 17.32
C LEU A 353 -4.32 -17.95 17.71
N TYR A 354 -5.02 -18.45 16.71
CA TYR A 354 -5.91 -19.62 16.79
C TYR A 354 -5.41 -20.68 15.83
N VAL A 355 -5.40 -21.93 16.29
CA VAL A 355 -4.99 -23.10 15.51
C VAL A 355 -6.19 -24.01 15.32
N ALA A 356 -6.47 -24.38 14.07
CA ALA A 356 -7.62 -25.20 13.69
C ALA A 356 -7.30 -26.12 12.51
N ALA A 357 -8.20 -27.06 12.23
CA ALA A 357 -8.23 -27.78 10.97
C ALA A 357 -8.78 -26.90 9.83
N ASP A 358 -8.94 -27.47 8.62
CA ASP A 358 -9.38 -26.79 7.40
C ASP A 358 -10.73 -26.07 7.50
N SER A 359 -11.64 -26.57 8.34
CA SER A 359 -12.96 -25.95 8.58
C SER A 359 -12.87 -24.66 9.39
N LEU A 360 -11.73 -24.39 10.04
CA LEU A 360 -11.51 -23.31 11.02
C LEU A 360 -12.46 -23.34 12.23
N LYS A 361 -13.24 -24.41 12.39
CA LYS A 361 -14.11 -24.62 13.55
C LYS A 361 -13.32 -25.15 14.74
N ASP A 362 -13.88 -24.96 15.94
CA ASP A 362 -13.35 -25.47 17.20
C ASP A 362 -11.87 -25.11 17.42
N ALA A 363 -11.49 -23.91 16.97
CA ALA A 363 -10.11 -23.46 16.96
C ALA A 363 -9.57 -23.31 18.39
N ARG A 364 -8.36 -23.83 18.61
CA ARG A 364 -7.65 -23.70 19.88
C ARG A 364 -6.86 -22.40 19.88
N ARG A 365 -7.15 -21.52 20.84
CA ARG A 365 -6.31 -20.34 21.11
C ARG A 365 -4.92 -20.80 21.59
N VAL A 366 -3.85 -20.29 20.98
CA VAL A 366 -2.46 -20.69 21.30
C VAL A 366 -1.59 -19.57 21.85
N THR A 367 -2.09 -18.34 21.85
CA THR A 367 -1.48 -17.19 22.53
C THR A 367 -2.43 -16.57 23.55
N SER A 368 -1.91 -15.69 24.38
CA SER A 368 -2.68 -14.84 25.28
C SER A 368 -2.10 -13.44 25.25
N LEU A 369 -2.05 -12.83 24.05
CA LEU A 369 -1.43 -11.52 23.85
C LEU A 369 -2.21 -10.43 24.59
N GLY A 370 -3.54 -10.59 24.72
CA GLY A 370 -4.40 -9.68 25.46
C GLY A 370 -4.05 -9.52 26.95
N ASP A 371 -3.34 -10.48 27.56
CA ASP A 371 -2.94 -10.38 28.97
C ASP A 371 -2.02 -9.16 29.22
N GLN A 372 -1.26 -8.73 28.21
CA GLN A 372 -0.39 -7.56 28.30
C GLN A 372 -1.16 -6.25 28.49
N VAL A 373 -2.43 -6.24 28.12
CA VAL A 373 -3.27 -5.04 28.10
C VAL A 373 -4.50 -5.18 29.00
N GLY A 374 -4.55 -6.23 29.83
CA GLY A 374 -5.67 -6.53 30.73
C GLY A 374 -5.84 -5.56 31.89
N ASN A 375 -4.82 -4.76 32.20
CA ASN A 375 -4.87 -3.75 33.28
C ASN A 375 -5.48 -2.41 32.84
N TYR A 376 -5.97 -2.30 31.60
CA TYR A 376 -6.62 -1.10 31.09
C TYR A 376 -8.15 -1.25 31.09
N ASP A 377 -8.83 -0.13 31.28
CA ASP A 377 -10.27 -0.04 31.06
C ASP A 377 -10.55 0.02 29.55
N TRP A 378 -11.34 -0.93 29.05
CA TRP A 378 -11.70 -1.03 27.64
C TRP A 378 -13.10 -0.54 27.38
N SER A 379 -13.32 -0.02 26.16
CA SER A 379 -14.65 0.35 25.68
C SER A 379 -15.68 -0.75 26.00
N SER A 380 -16.82 -0.35 26.56
CA SER A 380 -17.89 -1.27 26.96
C SER A 380 -18.70 -1.81 25.78
N GLY A 381 -18.54 -1.20 24.61
CA GLY A 381 -19.29 -1.55 23.41
C GLY A 381 -19.04 -0.56 22.28
N GLN A 382 -19.65 -0.85 21.14
CA GLN A 382 -19.56 -0.04 19.95
C GLN A 382 -20.89 -0.05 19.21
N MET A 383 -21.13 0.98 18.41
CA MET A 383 -22.33 1.15 17.60
C MET A 383 -21.92 1.52 16.19
N LEU A 384 -22.60 0.93 15.21
CA LEU A 384 -22.51 1.32 13.81
C LEU A 384 -23.70 2.20 13.49
N LEU A 385 -23.43 3.42 13.01
CA LEU A 385 -24.46 4.43 12.74
C LEU A 385 -24.55 4.67 11.25
N ASP A 386 -25.75 4.56 10.68
CA ASP A 386 -26.01 4.96 9.30
C ASP A 386 -26.36 6.45 9.23
N TYR A 387 -25.85 7.15 8.22
CA TYR A 387 -26.26 8.52 7.93
C TYR A 387 -26.15 8.85 6.44
N THR A 388 -26.82 9.94 6.08
CA THR A 388 -26.82 10.49 4.72
C THR A 388 -26.02 11.80 4.73
N PRO A 389 -25.02 11.97 3.85
CA PRO A 389 -24.34 13.25 3.70
C PRO A 389 -25.33 14.38 3.34
N SER A 390 -25.09 15.59 3.83
CA SER A 390 -26.01 16.71 3.59
C SER A 390 -26.01 17.20 2.14
N GLU A 391 -24.90 17.03 1.43
CA GLU A 391 -24.75 17.45 0.03
C GLU A 391 -25.22 16.36 -0.94
N LYS A 392 -26.02 16.74 -1.95
CA LYS A 392 -26.63 15.80 -2.90
C LYS A 392 -25.68 15.32 -3.99
N SER A 393 -24.71 16.16 -4.36
CA SER A 393 -23.74 15.89 -5.44
C SER A 393 -22.60 14.95 -5.05
N LEU A 394 -22.47 14.56 -3.78
CA LEU A 394 -21.50 13.57 -3.34
C LEU A 394 -21.79 12.17 -3.91
N GLN A 395 -20.73 11.46 -4.30
CA GLN A 395 -20.78 10.13 -4.91
C GLN A 395 -21.51 9.10 -4.03
N ALA A 396 -21.16 9.02 -2.74
CA ALA A 396 -21.86 8.14 -1.80
C ALA A 396 -23.06 8.85 -1.16
N ARG A 397 -24.24 8.23 -1.26
CA ARG A 397 -25.50 8.73 -0.67
C ARG A 397 -25.83 8.14 0.70
N ARG A 398 -25.17 7.04 1.07
CA ARG A 398 -25.31 6.34 2.36
C ARG A 398 -23.92 6.09 2.90
N LEU A 399 -23.64 6.56 4.12
CA LEU A 399 -22.36 6.42 4.81
C LEU A 399 -22.60 5.87 6.22
N GLN A 400 -21.51 5.46 6.88
CA GLN A 400 -21.55 4.94 8.24
C GLN A 400 -20.53 5.59 9.15
N ALA A 401 -20.77 5.57 10.45
CA ALA A 401 -19.82 5.98 11.48
C ALA A 401 -19.69 4.88 12.54
N ALA A 402 -18.47 4.68 13.02
CA ALA A 402 -18.21 3.85 14.19
C ALA A 402 -18.25 4.73 15.45
N LEU A 403 -19.12 4.42 16.40
CA LEU A 403 -19.18 5.06 17.71
C LEU A 403 -18.75 4.05 18.77
N TYR A 404 -17.63 4.32 19.43
CA TYR A 404 -17.14 3.52 20.55
C TYR A 404 -17.62 4.13 21.86
N LEU A 405 -18.13 3.29 22.74
CA LEU A 405 -18.65 3.70 24.04
C LEU A 405 -17.49 3.90 25.04
N PRO A 406 -17.64 4.80 26.03
CA PRO A 406 -16.74 4.85 27.17
C PRO A 406 -16.65 3.48 27.87
N ALA A 407 -15.53 3.21 28.53
CA ALA A 407 -15.36 1.99 29.33
C ALA A 407 -16.40 1.89 30.46
N ASN A 408 -16.76 3.02 31.06
CA ASN A 408 -17.74 3.17 32.13
C ASN A 408 -19.14 3.58 31.64
N TYR A 409 -19.54 3.16 30.44
CA TYR A 409 -20.85 3.51 29.89
C TYR A 409 -22.01 2.98 30.73
N GLU A 410 -22.96 3.84 31.02
CA GLU A 410 -24.24 3.52 31.63
C GLU A 410 -25.37 3.89 30.67
N LYS A 411 -26.29 2.95 30.46
CA LYS A 411 -27.42 3.14 29.54
C LYS A 411 -28.25 4.36 29.95
N GLY A 412 -28.47 5.26 29.01
CA GLY A 412 -29.25 6.49 29.21
C GLY A 412 -28.45 7.70 29.69
N LYS A 413 -27.14 7.56 29.98
CA LYS A 413 -26.24 8.69 30.21
C LYS A 413 -25.58 9.13 28.89
N SER A 414 -25.36 10.44 28.77
CA SER A 414 -24.56 11.05 27.70
C SER A 414 -23.15 11.39 28.18
N TYR A 415 -22.19 11.34 27.26
CA TYR A 415 -20.76 11.38 27.55
C TYR A 415 -20.06 12.42 26.66
N PRO A 416 -18.97 13.03 27.17
CA PRO A 416 -18.11 13.85 26.33
C PRO A 416 -17.55 12.97 25.20
N THR A 417 -17.50 13.51 24.00
CA THR A 417 -17.21 12.71 22.79
C THR A 417 -16.08 13.32 21.99
N ILE A 418 -15.12 12.50 21.56
CA ILE A 418 -14.10 12.89 20.58
C ILE A 418 -14.51 12.38 19.21
N VAL A 419 -14.65 13.29 18.24
CA VAL A 419 -14.82 12.96 16.84
C VAL A 419 -13.45 12.91 16.19
N TYR A 420 -13.02 11.74 15.71
CA TYR A 420 -11.78 11.59 14.95
C TYR A 420 -12.06 11.42 13.47
N ILE A 421 -11.43 12.26 12.64
CA ILE A 421 -11.70 12.33 11.19
C ILE A 421 -10.44 12.12 10.36
N TYR A 422 -10.61 11.49 9.20
CA TYR A 422 -9.56 11.39 8.19
C TYR A 422 -10.14 11.17 6.79
N GLU A 423 -10.67 9.99 6.51
CA GLU A 423 -11.38 9.64 5.27
C GLU A 423 -12.54 8.72 5.63
N ARG A 424 -12.51 7.45 5.22
CA ARG A 424 -13.44 6.43 5.69
C ARG A 424 -12.83 5.70 6.89
N LEU A 425 -13.55 5.66 8.00
CA LEU A 425 -13.08 5.13 9.28
C LEU A 425 -14.01 4.10 9.91
N SER A 426 -15.27 4.00 9.46
CA SER A 426 -16.23 3.04 10.00
C SER A 426 -15.79 1.59 9.79
N GLN A 427 -14.90 1.33 8.83
CA GLN A 427 -14.34 0.01 8.54
C GLN A 427 -13.47 -0.53 9.68
N GLN A 428 -13.04 0.36 10.59
CA GLN A 428 -12.22 0.00 11.74
C GLN A 428 -13.04 -0.44 12.95
N LEU A 429 -14.39 -0.47 12.86
CA LEU A 429 -15.31 -0.81 13.97
C LEU A 429 -14.78 -2.00 14.78
N ASN A 430 -14.58 -3.14 14.13
CA ASN A 430 -14.18 -4.38 14.81
C ASN A 430 -12.67 -4.58 14.99
N GLN A 431 -11.84 -3.56 14.77
CA GLN A 431 -10.38 -3.69 14.83
C GLN A 431 -9.82 -3.25 16.18
N PHE A 432 -8.92 -4.05 16.75
CA PHE A 432 -8.21 -3.68 17.98
C PHE A 432 -7.23 -2.51 17.72
N THR A 433 -7.00 -1.68 18.74
CA THR A 433 -5.96 -0.64 18.68
C THR A 433 -5.13 -0.64 19.95
N ASN A 434 -3.84 -0.96 19.81
CA ASN A 434 -2.88 -0.88 20.90
C ASN A 434 -2.85 0.55 21.47
N PRO A 435 -2.95 0.73 22.79
CA PRO A 435 -2.80 2.04 23.42
C PRO A 435 -1.40 2.61 23.12
N THR A 436 -1.34 3.88 22.75
CA THR A 436 -0.09 4.62 22.54
C THR A 436 -0.28 6.09 22.87
N ALA A 437 0.78 6.74 23.32
CA ALA A 437 0.83 8.18 23.56
C ALA A 437 1.22 9.00 22.31
N ASN A 438 1.54 8.33 21.20
CA ASN A 438 2.01 8.98 19.97
C ASN A 438 0.84 9.44 19.06
N GLY A 439 0.01 10.35 19.55
CA GLY A 439 -1.10 10.95 18.79
C GLY A 439 -2.48 10.43 19.16
N PHE A 440 -3.43 10.46 18.22
CA PHE A 440 -4.79 9.98 18.46
C PHE A 440 -4.80 8.49 18.79
N ASN A 441 -5.51 8.12 19.85
CA ASN A 441 -5.75 6.73 20.20
C ASN A 441 -7.16 6.55 20.78
N LYS A 442 -8.02 5.80 20.09
CA LYS A 442 -9.40 5.57 20.52
C LYS A 442 -9.50 4.88 21.89
N SER A 443 -8.60 3.93 22.16
CA SER A 443 -8.59 3.15 23.40
C SER A 443 -8.23 4.03 24.59
N VAL A 444 -7.30 4.97 24.42
CA VAL A 444 -6.97 5.95 25.46
C VAL A 444 -8.17 6.84 25.81
N TYR A 445 -8.89 7.36 24.82
CA TYR A 445 -10.08 8.19 25.08
C TYR A 445 -11.22 7.41 25.74
N THR A 446 -11.54 6.22 25.22
CA THR A 446 -12.61 5.38 25.78
C THR A 446 -12.31 4.90 27.19
N SER A 447 -11.04 4.61 27.49
CA SER A 447 -10.56 4.31 28.85
C SER A 447 -10.72 5.49 29.81
N ASN A 448 -10.61 6.73 29.32
CA ASN A 448 -10.74 7.96 30.11
C ASN A 448 -12.17 8.54 30.12
N GLY A 449 -13.19 7.74 29.85
CA GLY A 449 -14.60 8.16 29.99
C GLY A 449 -15.18 8.96 28.83
N TYR A 450 -14.50 9.01 27.67
CA TYR A 450 -15.02 9.63 26.46
C TYR A 450 -15.67 8.60 25.55
N ALA A 451 -16.74 8.98 24.86
CA ALA A 451 -17.14 8.27 23.65
C ALA A 451 -16.24 8.70 22.49
N VAL A 452 -16.09 7.86 21.46
CA VAL A 452 -15.27 8.19 20.28
C VAL A 452 -16.07 7.93 19.01
N LEU A 453 -16.28 8.96 18.20
CA LEU A 453 -16.97 8.88 16.91
C LEU A 453 -15.96 8.94 15.77
N MET A 454 -16.02 7.97 14.86
CA MET A 454 -15.16 7.86 13.68
C MET A 454 -16.04 7.73 12.43
N PRO A 455 -16.39 8.85 11.76
CA PRO A 455 -17.29 8.86 10.62
C PRO A 455 -16.58 8.55 9.29
N ASP A 456 -17.34 8.12 8.29
CA ASP A 456 -16.88 8.04 6.92
C ASP A 456 -16.98 9.40 6.19
N ILE A 457 -15.98 9.72 5.37
CA ILE A 457 -16.02 10.90 4.51
C ILE A 457 -15.89 10.42 3.07
N THR A 458 -16.78 10.93 2.23
CA THR A 458 -16.66 10.85 0.77
C THR A 458 -16.48 12.26 0.23
N TYR A 459 -15.85 12.37 -0.93
CA TYR A 459 -15.37 13.66 -1.40
C TYR A 459 -15.94 14.02 -2.76
N LYS A 460 -16.11 15.33 -2.95
CA LYS A 460 -16.27 15.96 -4.24
C LYS A 460 -14.92 16.54 -4.66
N LEU A 461 -14.53 16.30 -5.91
CA LEU A 461 -13.31 16.89 -6.47
C LEU A 461 -13.33 18.41 -6.31
N ASN A 462 -12.16 19.00 -6.01
CA ASN A 462 -11.94 20.42 -5.69
C ASN A 462 -12.62 20.96 -4.42
N ASP A 463 -13.48 20.19 -3.73
CA ASP A 463 -14.20 20.63 -2.53
C ASP A 463 -13.91 19.75 -1.29
N PRO A 464 -12.65 19.39 -0.97
CA PRO A 464 -12.38 18.42 0.09
C PRO A 464 -12.76 18.91 1.49
N GLY A 465 -12.56 20.19 1.80
CA GLY A 465 -12.93 20.79 3.09
C GLY A 465 -14.45 20.80 3.30
N ARG A 466 -15.21 21.24 2.28
CA ARG A 466 -16.68 21.19 2.29
C ARG A 466 -17.22 19.77 2.39
N SER A 467 -16.58 18.83 1.69
CA SER A 467 -16.93 17.40 1.77
C SER A 467 -16.84 16.86 3.20
N ALA A 468 -15.84 17.27 3.97
CA ALA A 468 -15.75 16.93 5.39
C ALA A 468 -16.95 17.49 6.19
N VAL A 469 -17.33 18.76 5.98
CA VAL A 469 -18.50 19.37 6.64
C VAL A 469 -19.78 18.58 6.33
N TRP A 470 -19.99 18.28 5.04
CA TRP A 470 -21.19 17.59 4.56
C TRP A 470 -21.32 16.15 5.06
N CYS A 471 -20.22 15.53 5.50
CA CYS A 471 -20.23 14.17 6.05
C CYS A 471 -20.22 14.16 7.58
N VAL A 472 -19.35 14.95 8.22
CA VAL A 472 -19.11 14.90 9.66
C VAL A 472 -20.29 15.45 10.46
N LEU A 473 -20.93 16.54 10.03
CA LEU A 473 -22.06 17.11 10.78
C LEU A 473 -23.30 16.19 10.80
N PRO A 474 -23.72 15.56 9.68
CA PRO A 474 -24.74 14.53 9.71
C PRO A 474 -24.36 13.30 10.55
N ALA A 475 -23.10 12.87 10.52
CA ALA A 475 -22.64 11.77 11.35
C ALA A 475 -22.71 12.10 12.85
N LEU A 476 -22.29 13.31 13.24
CA LEU A 476 -22.41 13.78 14.62
C LEU A 476 -23.87 13.87 15.06
N LYS A 477 -24.77 14.35 14.19
CA LYS A 477 -26.21 14.36 14.47
C LYS A 477 -26.77 12.95 14.70
N ALA A 478 -26.36 11.98 13.88
CA ALA A 478 -26.74 10.58 14.07
C ALA A 478 -26.23 10.02 15.40
N ALA A 479 -24.99 10.37 15.79
CA ALA A 479 -24.42 9.97 17.07
C ALA A 479 -25.14 10.61 18.27
N ILE A 480 -25.48 11.91 18.21
CA ILE A 480 -26.29 12.59 19.23
C ILE A 480 -27.66 11.93 19.40
N ALA A 481 -28.29 11.52 18.29
CA ALA A 481 -29.60 10.86 18.33
C ALA A 481 -29.60 9.52 19.07
N THR A 482 -28.44 8.89 19.29
CA THR A 482 -28.32 7.67 20.12
C THR A 482 -28.50 7.92 21.62
N GLY A 483 -28.38 9.18 22.06
CA GLY A 483 -28.35 9.56 23.48
C GLY A 483 -26.98 9.38 24.16
N VAL A 484 -25.99 8.76 23.49
CA VAL A 484 -24.64 8.55 24.04
C VAL A 484 -23.81 9.83 24.03
N VAL A 485 -23.96 10.67 23.01
CA VAL A 485 -23.13 11.87 22.81
C VAL A 485 -23.77 13.07 23.51
N ASP A 486 -23.02 13.72 24.38
CA ASP A 486 -23.39 15.02 24.94
C ASP A 486 -23.07 16.13 23.91
N PRO A 487 -24.07 16.80 23.32
CA PRO A 487 -23.86 17.80 22.29
C PRO A 487 -23.09 19.05 22.78
N ALA A 488 -23.06 19.30 24.10
CA ALA A 488 -22.31 20.42 24.66
C ALA A 488 -20.82 20.11 24.88
N ARG A 489 -20.42 18.83 24.81
CA ARG A 489 -19.05 18.37 25.13
C ARG A 489 -18.48 17.50 24.02
N VAL A 490 -18.41 18.05 22.80
CA VAL A 490 -17.84 17.38 21.64
C VAL A 490 -16.49 18.01 21.28
N GLY A 491 -15.43 17.20 21.24
CA GLY A 491 -14.12 17.58 20.72
C GLY A 491 -13.91 17.05 19.30
N LEU A 492 -13.13 17.76 18.48
CA LEU A 492 -12.74 17.34 17.13
C LEU A 492 -11.24 17.04 17.08
N GLN A 493 -10.84 15.96 16.42
CA GLN A 493 -9.42 15.68 16.20
C GLN A 493 -9.19 15.07 14.82
N GLY A 494 -8.07 15.45 14.21
CA GLY A 494 -7.59 14.83 12.98
C GLY A 494 -6.09 15.05 12.82
N HIS A 495 -5.45 14.18 12.06
CA HIS A 495 -4.01 14.27 11.79
C HIS A 495 -3.76 14.36 10.27
N SER A 496 -2.72 15.07 9.83
CA SER A 496 -2.35 15.20 8.40
C SER A 496 -3.55 15.71 7.58
N TRP A 497 -4.08 14.92 6.63
CA TRP A 497 -5.29 15.25 5.89
C TRP A 497 -6.50 15.51 6.81
N GLY A 498 -6.70 14.68 7.84
CA GLY A 498 -7.70 14.93 8.89
C GLY A 498 -7.42 16.21 9.69
N GLY A 499 -6.16 16.62 9.78
CA GLY A 499 -5.76 17.90 10.37
C GLY A 499 -6.21 19.09 9.53
N TYR A 500 -6.02 19.03 8.21
CA TYR A 500 -6.61 20.02 7.28
C TYR A 500 -8.12 20.11 7.46
N GLN A 501 -8.81 18.97 7.44
CA GLN A 501 -10.25 18.92 7.63
C GLN A 501 -10.66 19.50 8.99
N THR A 502 -9.90 19.22 10.06
CA THR A 502 -10.16 19.78 11.39
C THR A 502 -10.05 21.30 11.39
N SER A 503 -8.96 21.84 10.85
CA SER A 503 -8.74 23.29 10.71
C SER A 503 -9.80 23.96 9.84
N PHE A 504 -10.26 23.30 8.77
CA PHE A 504 -11.35 23.80 7.93
C PHE A 504 -12.68 23.79 8.69
N LEU A 505 -13.04 22.66 9.29
CA LEU A 505 -14.38 22.42 9.83
C LEU A 505 -14.72 23.34 11.00
N VAL A 506 -13.75 23.71 11.85
CA VAL A 506 -13.95 24.68 12.93
C VAL A 506 -14.28 26.09 12.46
N THR A 507 -13.96 26.44 11.21
CA THR A 507 -14.38 27.73 10.60
C THR A 507 -15.82 27.70 10.09
N GLN A 508 -16.41 26.51 9.98
CA GLN A 508 -17.70 26.30 9.31
C GLN A 508 -18.84 25.99 10.29
N THR A 509 -18.54 25.75 11.57
CA THR A 509 -19.53 25.32 12.56
C THR A 509 -19.07 25.62 14.00
N GLN A 510 -20.03 25.73 14.92
CA GLN A 510 -19.79 25.86 16.36
C GLN A 510 -20.08 24.56 17.13
N ALA A 511 -20.22 23.42 16.43
CA ALA A 511 -20.60 22.15 17.04
C ALA A 511 -19.52 21.53 17.96
N PHE A 512 -18.31 22.07 17.98
CA PHE A 512 -17.17 21.51 18.72
C PHE A 512 -16.68 22.48 19.79
N ALA A 513 -16.58 22.00 21.03
CA ALA A 513 -16.06 22.76 22.17
C ALA A 513 -14.54 22.89 22.14
N ALA A 514 -13.84 21.95 21.51
CA ALA A 514 -12.38 21.97 21.32
C ALA A 514 -11.99 21.26 20.02
N ALA A 515 -10.85 21.62 19.45
CA ALA A 515 -10.32 20.98 18.25
C ALA A 515 -8.80 20.80 18.32
N VAL A 516 -8.31 19.64 17.86
CA VAL A 516 -6.89 19.31 17.75
C VAL A 516 -6.56 18.95 16.31
N ALA A 517 -5.92 19.87 15.60
CA ALA A 517 -5.42 19.66 14.25
C ALA A 517 -3.94 19.25 14.31
N GLY A 518 -3.64 17.96 14.16
CA GLY A 518 -2.28 17.42 14.19
C GLY A 518 -1.63 17.43 12.81
N ALA A 519 -0.40 17.97 12.69
CA ALA A 519 0.30 18.15 11.40
C ALA A 519 -0.61 18.62 10.23
N PRO A 520 -1.47 19.64 10.44
CA PRO A 520 -2.50 19.99 9.48
C PRO A 520 -1.91 20.65 8.24
N LEU A 521 -2.57 20.47 7.10
CA LEU A 521 -2.35 21.33 5.96
C LEU A 521 -3.18 22.61 6.15
N THR A 522 -2.52 23.75 6.36
CA THR A 522 -3.19 25.03 6.72
C THR A 522 -3.08 26.12 5.67
N ASN A 523 -2.13 26.01 4.76
CA ASN A 523 -2.03 26.87 3.59
C ASN A 523 -1.84 25.98 2.36
N MET A 524 -2.91 25.78 1.60
CA MET A 524 -2.92 24.84 0.48
C MET A 524 -1.90 25.24 -0.60
N ILE A 525 -1.68 26.54 -0.83
CA ILE A 525 -0.77 27.06 -1.86
C ILE A 525 0.70 26.76 -1.49
N SER A 526 1.13 27.16 -0.29
CA SER A 526 2.53 26.94 0.10
C SER A 526 2.83 25.45 0.33
N MET A 527 1.85 24.69 0.82
CA MET A 527 2.02 23.26 1.02
C MET A 527 2.01 22.48 -0.29
N TYR A 528 1.27 22.91 -1.31
CA TYR A 528 1.29 22.30 -2.63
C TYR A 528 2.72 22.22 -3.20
N SER A 529 3.53 23.26 -3.00
CA SER A 529 4.91 23.35 -3.50
C SER A 529 5.98 22.84 -2.51
N LEU A 530 5.57 22.18 -1.41
CA LEU A 530 6.50 21.67 -0.40
C LEU A 530 7.23 20.40 -0.88
N ILE A 531 8.48 20.22 -0.47
CA ILE A 531 9.27 19.01 -0.71
C ILE A 531 9.32 18.16 0.57
N TYR A 532 8.94 16.89 0.46
CA TYR A 532 9.00 15.92 1.54
C TYR A 532 10.43 15.40 1.73
N LYS A 533 11.11 15.81 2.79
CA LYS A 533 12.51 15.43 3.05
C LYS A 533 12.79 13.92 3.04
N ASN A 534 11.85 13.11 3.53
CA ASN A 534 12.01 11.65 3.63
C ASN A 534 11.93 10.92 2.27
N SER A 535 11.23 11.51 1.29
CA SER A 535 11.07 10.91 -0.04
C SER A 535 11.78 11.70 -1.13
N GLY A 536 12.08 12.97 -0.85
CA GLY A 536 12.57 13.96 -1.80
C GLY A 536 11.54 14.41 -2.84
N ASN A 537 10.33 13.86 -2.83
CA ASN A 537 9.27 14.19 -3.78
C ASN A 537 8.57 15.49 -3.38
N THR A 538 7.94 16.15 -4.36
CA THR A 538 7.05 17.27 -4.10
C THR A 538 5.70 16.81 -3.56
N ASN A 539 5.02 17.69 -2.85
CA ASN A 539 3.71 17.47 -2.26
C ASN A 539 2.57 17.57 -3.29
N GLN A 540 2.84 18.10 -4.48
CA GLN A 540 1.87 18.27 -5.58
C GLN A 540 1.04 17.02 -5.87
N GLY A 541 1.66 15.84 -5.91
CA GLY A 541 0.94 14.58 -6.13
C GLY A 541 -0.08 14.22 -5.04
N ILE A 542 0.11 14.69 -3.80
CA ILE A 542 -0.90 14.53 -2.73
C ILE A 542 -2.13 15.37 -3.06
N PHE A 543 -1.94 16.57 -3.61
CA PHE A 543 -3.01 17.49 -3.94
C PHE A 543 -3.79 17.03 -5.18
N GLU A 544 -3.09 16.71 -6.26
CA GLU A 544 -3.73 16.45 -7.54
C GLU A 544 -4.18 15.00 -7.76
N SER A 545 -3.47 14.01 -7.21
CA SER A 545 -3.70 12.59 -7.54
C SER A 545 -4.04 11.72 -6.33
N SER A 546 -4.03 12.29 -5.14
CA SER A 546 -4.34 11.59 -3.89
C SER A 546 -5.28 12.45 -3.05
N GLN A 547 -5.02 12.57 -1.75
CA GLN A 547 -5.97 13.04 -0.74
C GLN A 547 -6.60 14.40 -1.05
N GLY A 548 -5.84 15.32 -1.68
CA GLY A 548 -6.30 16.65 -2.07
C GLY A 548 -7.49 16.66 -3.00
N ARG A 549 -7.57 15.68 -3.91
CA ARG A 549 -8.66 15.53 -4.88
C ARG A 549 -8.87 16.79 -5.73
N PHE A 550 -7.80 17.53 -5.97
CA PHE A 550 -7.81 18.69 -6.85
C PHE A 550 -7.60 18.26 -8.30
N LEU A 551 -8.31 18.90 -9.24
CA LEU A 551 -8.18 18.61 -10.66
C LEU A 551 -6.86 19.07 -11.27
N GLY A 552 -6.18 20.03 -10.62
CA GLY A 552 -4.89 20.61 -11.01
C GLY A 552 -4.31 21.49 -9.90
N GLY A 553 -3.19 22.14 -10.18
CA GLY A 553 -2.49 23.06 -9.27
C GLY A 553 -3.22 24.37 -9.04
N TYR A 554 -2.79 25.13 -8.03
CA TYR A 554 -3.43 26.40 -7.64
C TYR A 554 -3.41 27.48 -8.72
N TRP A 555 -2.50 27.41 -9.70
CA TRP A 555 -2.46 28.33 -10.84
C TRP A 555 -3.53 28.04 -11.89
N ASP A 556 -4.00 26.78 -11.99
CA ASP A 556 -5.08 26.37 -12.88
C ASP A 556 -6.46 26.44 -12.21
N ASN A 557 -6.48 26.32 -10.88
CA ASN A 557 -7.72 26.28 -10.10
C ASN A 557 -7.61 27.04 -8.77
N TRP A 558 -7.54 28.37 -8.84
CA TRP A 558 -7.33 29.22 -7.68
C TRP A 558 -8.41 29.04 -6.60
N ASP A 559 -9.68 28.99 -6.99
CA ASP A 559 -10.83 28.95 -6.06
C ASP A 559 -10.86 27.69 -5.19
N ALA A 560 -10.32 26.58 -5.67
CA ALA A 560 -10.27 25.34 -4.89
C ALA A 560 -9.21 25.36 -3.78
N TYR A 561 -8.20 26.22 -3.89
CA TYR A 561 -7.08 26.30 -2.95
C TYR A 561 -7.24 27.43 -1.91
N TYR A 562 -8.18 28.36 -2.12
CA TYR A 562 -8.36 29.57 -1.30
C TYR A 562 -9.50 29.49 -0.28
#